data_AF-A0A4Q5Y2P7-F1
#
_entry.id   AF-A0A4Q5Y2P7-F1
#
_cell.length_a   1.000
_cell.length_b   1.000
_cell.length_c   1.000
_cell.angle_alpha   90.00
_cell.angle_beta   90.00
_cell.angle_gamma   90.00
#
_symmetry.space_group_name_H-M   'P 1'
#
loop_
_entity.id
_entity.type
_entity.pdbx_description
1 polymer ?
#
loop_
_entity_poly.entity_id
_entity_poly.type
_entity_poly.pdbx_seq_one_letter_code
_entity_poly.pdbx_strand_id
1 'polypeptide(L)'
;MFQHQELRERVRIIARHSNMSRRTATQLYHDYGLNAGRSDWRKFAEIALLCIGTGFTLAGIIFFFAYNWDALPKAFKIGSIETLLVVATVFAAIGKANELIQKMALFVASILAGALFAVYGQIYQTGADAYDFFMGWAGAVALWCVFSRFPPLWLLLMLLVNLTLWFYFRQVDPGYHETTRLILLFLLNVLPLTLFEILNSKNKLPANSGWMLKTIALVSAAFLTTGLVYSIFDTGGMLWFLTWLAMIVYFPLAIY
;
A
#
# COMPACT_ATOMS: atom_id res chain seq x y z
N MET A 1 -20.78 13.89 -5.38
CA MET A 1 -19.88 12.80 -5.85
C MET A 1 -20.62 11.45 -5.94
N PHE A 2 -21.35 11.03 -4.91
CA PHE A 2 -22.22 9.84 -4.92
C PHE A 2 -23.21 9.81 -6.12
N GLN A 3 -23.92 10.92 -6.39
CA GLN A 3 -24.84 11.01 -7.54
C GLN A 3 -24.17 10.77 -8.90
N HIS A 4 -22.93 11.21 -9.10
CA HIS A 4 -22.23 11.01 -10.38
C HIS A 4 -21.77 9.56 -10.58
N GLN A 5 -21.39 8.85 -9.51
CA GLN A 5 -21.05 7.43 -9.60
C GLN A 5 -22.29 6.58 -9.89
N GLU A 6 -23.37 6.82 -9.17
CA GLU A 6 -24.64 6.13 -9.37
C GLU A 6 -25.22 6.38 -10.77
N LEU A 7 -25.14 7.63 -11.26
CA LEU A 7 -25.56 7.99 -12.61
C LEU A 7 -24.68 7.33 -13.68
N ARG A 8 -23.36 7.28 -13.47
CA ARG A 8 -22.44 6.59 -14.38
C ARG A 8 -22.75 5.09 -14.46
N GLU A 9 -23.09 4.49 -13.33
CA GLU A 9 -23.46 3.07 -13.24
C GLU A 9 -24.79 2.79 -13.94
N ARG A 10 -25.80 3.65 -13.73
CA ARG A 10 -27.10 3.56 -14.43
C ARG A 10 -26.94 3.68 -15.96
N VAL A 11 -26.19 4.68 -16.42
CA VAL A 11 -25.91 4.85 -17.87
C VAL A 11 -25.15 3.64 -18.42
N ARG A 12 -24.22 3.06 -17.66
CA ARG A 12 -23.48 1.85 -18.05
C ARG A 12 -24.37 0.61 -18.12
N ILE A 13 -25.28 0.41 -17.17
CA ILE A 13 -26.25 -0.70 -17.16
C ILE A 13 -27.19 -0.56 -18.36
N ILE A 14 -27.73 0.65 -18.60
CA ILE A 14 -28.59 0.91 -19.76
C ILE A 14 -27.81 0.65 -21.06
N ALA A 15 -26.56 1.09 -21.18
CA ALA A 15 -25.72 0.84 -22.35
C ALA A 15 -25.42 -0.65 -22.60
N ARG A 16 -25.31 -1.45 -21.54
CA ARG A 16 -25.04 -2.90 -21.66
C ARG A 16 -26.29 -3.73 -21.93
N HIS A 17 -27.44 -3.31 -21.42
CA HIS A 17 -28.66 -4.13 -21.42
C HIS A 17 -29.77 -3.59 -22.34
N SER A 18 -29.50 -2.55 -23.14
CA SER A 18 -30.41 -2.03 -24.15
C SER A 18 -29.77 -1.97 -25.54
N ASN A 19 -30.58 -1.87 -26.60
CA ASN A 19 -30.14 -1.64 -27.99
C ASN A 19 -29.54 -0.23 -28.23
N MET A 20 -28.99 0.39 -27.20
CA MET A 20 -28.46 1.74 -27.28
C MET A 20 -27.20 1.78 -28.16
N SER A 21 -27.24 2.62 -29.20
CA SER A 21 -26.09 2.81 -30.08
C SER A 21 -24.90 3.42 -29.31
N ARG A 22 -23.66 3.10 -29.71
CA ARG A 22 -22.45 3.71 -29.13
C ARG A 22 -22.48 5.25 -29.18
N ARG A 23 -23.11 5.83 -30.19
CA ARG A 23 -23.26 7.29 -30.33
C ARG A 23 -24.15 7.87 -29.22
N THR A 24 -25.31 7.25 -28.98
CA THR A 24 -26.26 7.65 -27.93
C THR A 24 -25.65 7.49 -26.54
N ALA A 25 -24.92 6.39 -26.30
CA ALA A 25 -24.20 6.21 -25.04
C ALA A 25 -23.17 7.34 -24.84
N THR A 26 -22.36 7.65 -25.85
CA THR A 26 -21.34 8.71 -25.77
C THR A 26 -21.95 10.09 -25.56
N GLN A 27 -23.10 10.38 -26.17
CA GLN A 27 -23.87 11.60 -25.93
C GLN A 27 -24.36 11.68 -24.48
N LEU A 28 -24.94 10.61 -23.93
CA LEU A 28 -25.33 10.57 -22.52
C LEU A 28 -24.15 10.80 -21.56
N TYR A 29 -22.98 10.22 -21.83
CA TYR A 29 -21.79 10.50 -21.03
C TYR A 29 -21.32 11.96 -21.13
N HIS A 30 -21.50 12.59 -22.29
CA HIS A 30 -21.18 13.99 -22.48
C HIS A 30 -22.20 14.92 -21.80
N ASP A 31 -23.49 14.68 -22.00
CA ASP A 31 -24.60 15.50 -21.50
C ASP A 31 -24.66 15.50 -19.96
N TYR A 32 -24.33 14.38 -19.33
CA TYR A 32 -24.25 14.27 -17.87
C TYR A 32 -22.86 14.60 -17.29
N GLY A 33 -21.93 15.12 -18.11
CA GLY A 33 -20.58 15.48 -17.67
C GLY A 33 -19.80 14.30 -17.06
N LEU A 34 -20.10 13.08 -17.50
CA LEU A 34 -19.50 11.85 -16.98
C LEU A 34 -18.14 11.56 -17.64
N ASN A 35 -17.80 12.21 -18.74
CA ASN A 35 -16.48 12.10 -19.37
C ASN A 35 -15.44 12.93 -18.62
N ALA A 36 -14.20 12.44 -18.56
CA ALA A 36 -13.08 13.18 -17.99
C ALA A 36 -12.83 14.44 -18.83
N GLY A 37 -12.96 15.60 -18.21
CA GLY A 37 -12.71 16.89 -18.85
C GLY A 37 -11.23 17.22 -18.89
N ARG A 38 -10.88 18.33 -19.56
CA ARG A 38 -9.49 18.83 -19.61
C ARG A 38 -8.90 19.09 -18.23
N SER A 39 -9.72 19.55 -17.27
CA SER A 39 -9.33 19.76 -15.87
C SER A 39 -8.98 18.45 -15.15
N ASP A 40 -9.69 17.36 -15.42
CA ASP A 40 -9.44 16.05 -14.81
C ASP A 40 -8.15 15.43 -15.34
N TRP A 41 -7.92 15.53 -16.66
CA TRP A 41 -6.66 15.11 -17.28
C TRP A 41 -5.46 15.90 -16.76
N ARG A 42 -5.63 17.21 -16.52
CA ARG A 42 -4.59 18.04 -15.92
C ARG A 42 -4.29 17.58 -14.49
N LYS A 43 -5.31 17.38 -13.64
CA LYS A 43 -5.11 16.86 -12.27
C LYS A 43 -4.45 15.49 -12.27
N PHE A 44 -4.86 14.59 -13.17
CA PHE A 44 -4.23 13.29 -13.34
C PHE A 44 -2.75 13.44 -13.69
N ALA A 45 -2.42 14.29 -14.67
CA ALA A 45 -1.03 14.54 -15.07
C ALA A 45 -0.22 15.15 -13.93
N GLU A 46 -0.77 16.11 -13.17
CA GLU A 46 -0.12 16.70 -11.99
C GLU A 46 0.21 15.65 -10.93
N ILE A 47 -0.76 14.77 -10.60
CA ILE A 47 -0.55 13.68 -9.63
C ILE A 47 0.45 12.65 -10.18
N ALA A 48 0.33 12.27 -11.45
CA ALA A 48 1.22 11.31 -12.08
C ALA A 48 2.67 11.81 -12.11
N LEU A 49 2.89 13.06 -12.52
CA LEU A 49 4.21 13.70 -12.50
C LEU A 49 4.75 13.84 -11.08
N LEU A 50 3.91 14.16 -10.09
CA LEU A 50 4.31 14.20 -8.68
C LEU A 50 4.75 12.82 -8.17
N CYS A 51 4.01 11.76 -8.48
CA CYS A 51 4.36 10.39 -8.14
C CYS A 51 5.66 9.96 -8.82
N ILE A 52 5.81 10.20 -10.12
CA ILE A 52 7.01 9.85 -10.90
C ILE A 52 8.22 10.63 -10.37
N GLY A 53 8.09 11.94 -10.18
CA GLY A 53 9.16 12.79 -9.65
C GLY A 53 9.58 12.37 -8.24
N THR A 54 8.62 12.02 -7.39
CA THR A 54 8.90 11.47 -6.05
C THR A 54 9.63 10.13 -6.14
N GLY A 55 9.17 9.22 -7.01
CA GLY A 55 9.81 7.93 -7.25
C GLY A 55 11.24 8.06 -7.77
N PHE A 56 11.48 8.92 -8.75
CA PHE A 56 12.83 9.18 -9.26
C PHE A 56 13.74 9.87 -8.24
N THR A 57 13.20 10.75 -7.39
CA THR A 57 13.98 11.35 -6.31
C THR A 57 14.44 10.28 -5.31
N LEU A 58 13.54 9.41 -4.86
CA LEU A 58 13.87 8.29 -3.96
C LEU A 58 14.85 7.32 -4.61
N ALA A 59 14.63 6.95 -5.88
CA ALA A 59 15.55 6.09 -6.62
C ALA A 59 16.93 6.74 -6.79
N GLY A 60 16.99 8.03 -7.08
CA GLY A 60 18.23 8.81 -7.18
C GLY A 60 19.00 8.83 -5.86
N ILE A 61 18.30 8.99 -4.72
CA ILE A 61 18.92 8.88 -3.39
C ILE A 61 19.50 7.48 -3.21
N ILE A 62 18.73 6.42 -3.45
CA ILE A 62 19.20 5.03 -3.29
C ILE A 62 20.42 4.76 -4.17
N PHE A 63 20.39 5.15 -5.45
CA PHE A 63 21.52 4.93 -6.37
C PHE A 63 22.74 5.77 -6.04
N PHE A 64 22.56 7.01 -5.55
CA PHE A 64 23.67 7.82 -5.05
C PHE A 64 24.42 7.08 -3.94
N PHE A 65 23.69 6.50 -2.97
CA PHE A 65 24.30 5.72 -1.90
C PHE A 65 24.93 4.43 -2.40
N ALA A 66 24.26 3.70 -3.29
CA ALA A 66 24.76 2.46 -3.84
C ALA A 66 26.08 2.68 -4.62
N TYR A 67 26.14 3.71 -5.45
CA TYR A 67 27.33 4.01 -6.26
C TYR A 67 28.49 4.55 -5.40
N ASN A 68 28.21 5.45 -4.45
CA ASN A 68 29.25 6.08 -3.64
C ASN A 68 29.56 5.33 -2.35
N TRP A 69 29.01 4.12 -2.13
CA TRP A 69 29.00 3.46 -0.83
C TRP A 69 30.39 3.37 -0.20
N ASP A 70 31.39 2.90 -0.94
CA ASP A 70 32.74 2.68 -0.40
C ASP A 70 33.49 3.99 -0.12
N ALA A 71 33.17 5.05 -0.86
CA ALA A 71 33.83 6.36 -0.74
C ALA A 71 33.25 7.23 0.40
N LEU A 72 32.02 6.95 0.86
CA LEU A 72 31.35 7.79 1.85
C LEU A 72 31.74 7.43 3.29
N PRO A 73 32.18 8.40 4.12
CA PRO A 73 32.37 8.19 5.54
C PRO A 73 31.06 7.77 6.24
N LYS A 74 31.17 6.94 7.29
CA LYS A 74 30.01 6.45 8.06
C LYS A 74 29.09 7.58 8.55
N ALA A 75 29.68 8.65 9.09
CA ALA A 75 28.94 9.82 9.57
C ALA A 75 28.15 10.52 8.48
N PHE A 76 28.73 10.65 7.27
CA PHE A 76 28.02 11.24 6.14
C PHE A 76 26.86 10.36 5.69
N LYS A 77 27.03 9.03 5.68
CA LYS A 77 25.98 8.11 5.26
C LYS A 77 24.72 8.23 6.12
N ILE A 78 24.89 8.22 7.43
CA ILE A 78 23.79 8.35 8.40
C ILE A 78 23.26 9.79 8.40
N GLY A 79 24.15 10.77 8.57
CA GLY A 79 23.77 12.17 8.76
C GLY A 79 23.03 12.77 7.57
N SER A 80 23.37 12.37 6.33
CA SER A 80 22.65 12.86 5.15
C SER A 80 21.23 12.30 5.02
N ILE A 81 21.02 11.00 5.31
CA ILE A 81 19.66 10.42 5.33
C ILE A 81 18.84 11.03 6.46
N GLU A 82 19.43 11.17 7.65
CA GLU A 82 18.76 11.80 8.80
C GLU A 82 18.39 13.26 8.52
N THR A 83 19.29 14.03 7.89
CA THR A 83 18.99 15.40 7.48
C THR A 83 17.82 15.46 6.51
N LEU A 84 17.83 14.61 5.47
CA LEU A 84 16.72 14.52 4.51
C LEU A 84 15.41 14.12 5.19
N LEU A 85 15.47 13.18 6.13
CA LEU A 85 14.33 12.70 6.89
C LEU A 85 13.71 13.83 7.72
N VAL A 86 14.54 14.58 8.46
CA VAL A 86 14.10 15.72 9.27
C VAL A 86 13.51 16.80 8.37
N VAL A 87 14.17 17.16 7.28
CA VAL A 87 13.67 18.17 6.34
C VAL A 87 12.32 17.76 5.75
N ALA A 88 12.18 16.51 5.30
CA ALA A 88 10.92 16.00 4.75
C ALA A 88 9.80 15.99 5.80
N THR A 89 10.11 15.60 7.04
CA THR A 89 9.15 15.54 8.15
C THR A 89 8.70 16.93 8.57
N VAL A 90 9.64 17.87 8.75
CA VAL A 90 9.34 19.27 9.09
C VAL A 90 8.54 19.92 7.97
N PHE A 91 8.93 19.72 6.71
CA PHE A 91 8.18 20.26 5.58
C PHE A 91 6.76 19.67 5.48
N ALA A 92 6.58 18.37 5.76
CA ALA A 92 5.25 17.77 5.82
C ALA A 92 4.38 18.34 6.96
N ALA A 93 4.99 18.67 8.10
CA ALA A 93 4.28 19.16 9.29
C ALA A 93 3.91 20.65 9.22
N ILE A 94 4.84 21.51 8.78
CA ILE A 94 4.69 22.97 8.84
C ILE A 94 4.90 23.69 7.50
N GLY A 95 5.18 22.95 6.42
CA GLY A 95 5.37 23.53 5.10
C GLY A 95 4.10 24.21 4.59
N LYS A 96 4.22 25.32 3.86
CA LYS A 96 3.09 26.05 3.27
C LYS A 96 2.82 25.59 1.84
N ALA A 97 2.52 24.30 1.67
CA ALA A 97 2.23 23.69 0.37
C ALA A 97 0.82 23.11 0.32
N ASN A 98 0.41 22.63 -0.85
CA ASN A 98 -0.83 21.86 -0.99
C ASN A 98 -0.77 20.59 -0.11
N GLU A 99 -1.90 20.22 0.49
CA GLU A 99 -2.06 19.02 1.32
C GLU A 99 -1.48 17.75 0.67
N LEU A 100 -1.67 17.57 -0.65
CA LEU A 100 -1.11 16.41 -1.35
C LEU A 100 0.43 16.42 -1.31
N ILE A 101 1.05 17.58 -1.50
CA ILE A 101 2.52 17.72 -1.50
C ILE A 101 3.07 17.43 -0.10
N GLN A 102 2.41 17.94 0.95
CA GLN A 102 2.78 17.64 2.34
C GLN A 102 2.67 16.15 2.65
N LYS A 103 1.58 15.48 2.21
CA LYS A 103 1.40 14.03 2.36
C LYS A 103 2.43 13.21 1.60
N MET A 104 2.81 13.66 0.39
CA MET A 104 3.89 13.03 -0.37
C MET A 104 5.25 13.23 0.29
N ALA A 105 5.51 14.40 0.90
CA ALA A 105 6.72 14.61 1.70
C ALA A 105 6.76 13.70 2.93
N LEU A 106 5.62 13.48 3.60
CA LEU A 106 5.52 12.51 4.69
C LEU A 106 5.76 11.07 4.21
N PHE A 107 5.26 10.73 3.01
CA PHE A 107 5.56 9.44 2.39
C PHE A 107 7.04 9.26 2.07
N VAL A 108 7.70 10.30 1.56
CA VAL A 108 9.16 10.33 1.38
C VAL A 108 9.88 10.13 2.70
N ALA A 109 9.46 10.83 3.77
CA ALA A 109 10.01 10.62 5.11
C ALA A 109 9.85 9.16 5.56
N SER A 110 8.69 8.53 5.32
CA SER A 110 8.49 7.09 5.60
C SER A 110 9.47 6.19 4.88
N ILE A 111 9.79 6.45 3.62
CA ILE A 111 10.78 5.66 2.89
C ILE A 111 12.20 5.93 3.40
N LEU A 112 12.54 7.20 3.69
CA LEU A 112 13.84 7.58 4.24
C LEU A 112 14.11 6.98 5.61
N ALA A 113 13.08 6.80 6.45
CA ALA A 113 13.22 6.08 7.72
C ALA A 113 13.68 4.62 7.49
N GLY A 114 13.11 3.94 6.49
CA GLY A 114 13.56 2.59 6.09
C GLY A 114 14.99 2.58 5.55
N ALA A 115 15.34 3.56 4.72
CA ALA A 115 16.72 3.72 4.23
C ALA A 115 17.71 3.92 5.40
N LEU A 116 17.33 4.68 6.43
CA LEU A 116 18.13 4.87 7.63
C LEU A 116 18.37 3.56 8.37
N PHE A 117 17.31 2.75 8.60
CA PHE A 117 17.44 1.42 9.20
C PHE A 117 18.35 0.50 8.37
N ALA A 118 18.20 0.49 7.04
CA ALA A 118 19.02 -0.33 6.16
C ALA A 118 20.51 0.08 6.20
N VAL A 119 20.80 1.38 6.12
CA VAL A 119 22.17 1.90 6.18
C VAL A 119 22.78 1.66 7.56
N TYR A 120 22.01 1.82 8.63
CA TYR A 120 22.46 1.52 9.98
C TYR A 120 22.85 0.04 10.13
N GLY A 121 21.99 -0.88 9.69
CA GLY A 121 22.27 -2.32 9.72
C GLY A 121 23.52 -2.71 8.94
N GLN A 122 23.75 -2.09 7.77
CA GLN A 122 24.94 -2.35 6.95
C GLN A 122 26.23 -1.78 7.58
N ILE A 123 26.19 -0.58 8.16
CA ILE A 123 27.38 0.09 8.71
C ILE A 123 27.86 -0.56 10.01
N TYR A 124 26.92 -0.93 10.87
CA TYR A 124 27.21 -1.40 12.23
C TYR A 124 27.16 -2.91 12.38
N GLN A 125 26.74 -3.66 11.34
CA GLN A 125 26.69 -5.13 11.32
C GLN A 125 26.23 -5.71 12.66
N THR A 126 25.06 -5.27 13.12
CA THR A 126 24.59 -5.50 14.50
C THR A 126 24.26 -6.96 14.82
N GLY A 127 24.40 -7.87 13.85
CA GLY A 127 23.95 -9.26 13.96
C GLY A 127 22.43 -9.41 14.04
N ALA A 128 21.68 -8.31 13.88
CA ALA A 128 20.22 -8.31 13.89
C ALA A 128 19.67 -8.89 12.59
N ASP A 129 18.53 -9.55 12.70
CA ASP A 129 17.84 -10.15 11.56
C ASP A 129 17.15 -9.08 10.71
N ALA A 130 16.82 -9.40 9.46
CA ALA A 130 16.13 -8.44 8.59
C ALA A 130 14.75 -8.08 9.14
N TYR A 131 14.06 -9.04 9.79
CA TYR A 131 12.73 -8.79 10.36
C TYR A 131 12.76 -7.70 11.44
N ASP A 132 13.84 -7.57 12.22
CA ASP A 132 13.98 -6.54 13.25
C ASP A 132 13.96 -5.13 12.62
N PHE A 133 14.66 -4.96 11.49
CA PHE A 133 14.69 -3.68 10.77
C PHE A 133 13.33 -3.35 10.14
N PHE A 134 12.63 -4.33 9.56
CA PHE A 134 11.28 -4.11 9.03
C PHE A 134 10.28 -3.79 10.15
N MET A 135 10.41 -4.41 11.33
CA MET A 135 9.58 -4.13 12.49
C MET A 135 9.80 -2.71 13.01
N GLY A 136 11.07 -2.30 13.19
CA GLY A 136 11.42 -0.94 13.58
C GLY A 136 10.93 0.10 12.58
N TRP A 137 11.06 -0.19 11.29
CA TRP A 137 10.55 0.65 10.21
C TRP A 137 9.01 0.75 10.24
N ALA A 138 8.31 -0.37 10.42
CA ALA A 138 6.85 -0.38 10.56
C ALA A 138 6.41 0.47 11.76
N GLY A 139 7.10 0.37 12.90
CA GLY A 139 6.83 1.18 14.09
C GLY A 139 6.97 2.69 13.83
N ALA A 140 8.05 3.10 13.14
CA ALA A 140 8.26 4.50 12.77
C ALA A 140 7.15 5.01 11.83
N VAL A 141 6.78 4.22 10.82
CA VAL A 141 5.71 4.60 9.86
C VAL A 141 4.34 4.61 10.52
N ALA A 142 4.07 3.71 11.47
CA ALA A 142 2.78 3.63 12.17
C ALA A 142 2.43 4.95 12.87
N LEU A 143 3.42 5.58 13.51
CA LEU A 143 3.24 6.89 14.16
C LEU A 143 2.73 7.94 13.17
N TRP A 144 3.31 8.03 11.98
CA TRP A 144 2.89 9.00 10.96
C TRP A 144 1.57 8.61 10.29
N CYS A 145 1.33 7.31 10.14
CA CYS A 145 0.15 6.77 9.48
C CYS A 145 -1.15 7.23 10.14
N VAL A 146 -1.20 7.17 11.47
CA VAL A 146 -2.37 7.54 12.29
C VAL A 146 -2.79 9.00 12.09
N PHE A 147 -1.83 9.92 11.97
CA PHE A 147 -2.12 11.36 11.83
C PHE A 147 -2.30 11.82 10.39
N SER A 148 -1.69 11.12 9.42
CA SER A 148 -1.60 11.57 8.04
C SER A 148 -2.92 11.59 7.25
N ARG A 149 -3.89 10.74 7.64
CA ARG A 149 -5.11 10.48 6.84
C ARG A 149 -4.77 10.28 5.35
N PHE A 150 -3.71 9.54 5.04
CA PHE A 150 -3.20 9.34 3.69
C PHE A 150 -3.18 7.83 3.34
N PRO A 151 -4.09 7.35 2.47
CA PRO A 151 -4.20 5.91 2.17
C PRO A 151 -2.90 5.22 1.70
N PRO A 152 -2.01 5.84 0.89
CA PRO A 152 -0.73 5.23 0.53
C PRO A 152 0.18 4.89 1.72
N LEU A 153 0.14 5.68 2.81
CA LEU A 153 0.92 5.38 4.02
C LEU A 153 0.40 4.15 4.75
N TRP A 154 -0.91 3.90 4.72
CA TRP A 154 -1.49 2.66 5.26
C TRP A 154 -1.05 1.45 4.45
N LEU A 155 -0.99 1.55 3.12
CA LEU A 155 -0.47 0.46 2.29
C LEU A 155 1.02 0.20 2.53
N LEU A 156 1.82 1.25 2.71
CA LEU A 156 3.22 1.09 3.09
C LEU A 156 3.33 0.37 4.45
N LEU A 157 2.56 0.80 5.45
CA LEU A 157 2.55 0.13 6.75
C LEU A 157 2.16 -1.35 6.64
N MET A 158 1.09 -1.67 5.90
CA MET A 158 0.67 -3.04 5.66
C MET A 158 1.76 -3.87 4.97
N LEU A 159 2.43 -3.31 3.96
CA LEU A 159 3.57 -3.96 3.31
C LEU A 159 4.68 -4.27 4.32
N LEU A 160 5.04 -3.32 5.17
CA LEU A 160 6.10 -3.49 6.17
C LEU A 160 5.75 -4.55 7.22
N VAL A 161 4.51 -4.59 7.70
CA VAL A 161 4.06 -5.60 8.66
C VAL A 161 4.04 -7.00 8.01
N ASN A 162 3.62 -7.10 6.74
CA ASN A 162 3.72 -8.36 5.99
C ASN A 162 5.18 -8.81 5.81
N LEU A 163 6.08 -7.90 5.44
CA LEU A 163 7.51 -8.21 5.30
C LEU A 163 8.14 -8.62 6.63
N THR A 164 7.77 -7.94 7.73
CA THR A 164 8.22 -8.30 9.08
C THR A 164 7.85 -9.73 9.40
N LEU A 165 6.58 -10.11 9.21
CA LEU A 165 6.13 -11.47 9.51
C LEU A 165 6.75 -12.51 8.56
N TRP A 166 6.87 -12.18 7.27
CA TRP A 166 7.52 -13.04 6.28
C TRP A 166 8.99 -13.33 6.63
N PHE A 167 9.76 -12.28 6.96
CA PHE A 167 11.16 -12.44 7.32
C PHE A 167 11.35 -13.11 8.68
N TYR A 168 10.46 -12.85 9.64
CA TYR A 168 10.48 -13.54 10.94
C TYR A 168 10.43 -15.06 10.74
N PHE A 169 9.46 -15.55 9.97
CA PHE A 169 9.36 -16.99 9.69
C PHE A 169 10.55 -17.51 8.87
N ARG A 170 11.11 -16.72 7.96
CA ARG A 170 12.28 -17.14 7.18
C ARG A 170 13.56 -17.24 8.00
N GLN A 171 13.70 -16.46 9.07
CA GLN A 171 14.95 -16.28 9.81
C GLN A 171 14.94 -17.00 11.16
N VAL A 172 13.82 -16.90 11.89
CA VAL A 172 13.68 -17.44 13.25
C VAL A 172 13.16 -18.88 13.25
N ASP A 173 12.21 -19.20 12.36
CA ASP A 173 11.61 -20.54 12.28
C ASP A 173 11.43 -21.01 10.82
N PRO A 174 12.53 -21.32 10.10
CA PRO A 174 12.47 -21.71 8.69
C PRO A 174 11.71 -23.02 8.44
N GLY A 175 11.59 -23.87 9.47
CA GLY A 175 10.90 -25.16 9.41
C GLY A 175 9.38 -25.07 9.53
N TYR A 176 8.83 -23.88 9.82
CA TYR A 176 7.41 -23.69 9.98
C TYR A 176 6.62 -24.02 8.69
N HIS A 177 5.46 -24.66 8.80
CA HIS A 177 4.67 -25.06 7.64
C HIS A 177 4.27 -23.87 6.75
N GLU A 178 4.59 -23.93 5.46
CA GLU A 178 4.29 -22.87 4.47
C GLU A 178 2.82 -22.49 4.45
N THR A 179 1.93 -23.50 4.49
CA THR A 179 0.48 -23.32 4.52
C THR A 179 0.05 -22.45 5.70
N THR A 180 0.55 -22.72 6.91
CA THR A 180 0.23 -21.95 8.11
C THR A 180 0.76 -20.52 8.01
N ARG A 181 1.96 -20.32 7.47
CA ARG A 181 2.54 -18.97 7.26
C ARG A 181 1.66 -18.10 6.38
N LEU A 182 1.18 -18.66 5.27
CA LEU A 182 0.33 -17.95 4.31
C LEU A 182 -1.06 -17.66 4.89
N ILE A 183 -1.61 -18.54 5.74
CA ILE A 183 -2.86 -18.27 6.47
C ILE A 183 -2.67 -17.13 7.47
N LEU A 184 -1.56 -17.10 8.21
CA LEU A 184 -1.27 -16.01 9.14
C LEU A 184 -1.14 -14.67 8.41
N LEU A 185 -0.45 -14.65 7.27
CA LEU A 185 -0.39 -13.46 6.41
C LEU A 185 -1.77 -13.06 5.87
N PHE A 186 -2.60 -14.02 5.45
CA PHE A 186 -3.99 -13.75 5.07
C PHE A 186 -4.78 -13.09 6.23
N LEU A 187 -4.76 -13.70 7.42
CA LEU A 187 -5.47 -13.18 8.60
C LEU A 187 -4.96 -11.78 8.99
N LEU A 188 -3.65 -11.57 8.92
CA LEU A 188 -3.01 -10.28 9.16
C LEU A 188 -3.53 -9.18 8.23
N ASN A 189 -3.92 -9.50 6.99
CA ASN A 189 -4.47 -8.51 6.06
C ASN A 189 -5.99 -8.35 6.19
N VAL A 190 -6.72 -9.42 6.51
CA VAL A 190 -8.18 -9.38 6.70
C VAL A 190 -8.58 -8.58 7.94
N LEU A 191 -7.83 -8.68 9.04
CA LEU A 191 -8.16 -7.97 10.27
C LEU A 191 -8.17 -6.43 10.07
N PRO A 192 -7.12 -5.78 9.51
CA PRO A 192 -7.17 -4.36 9.17
C PRO A 192 -8.19 -4.03 8.07
N LEU A 193 -8.39 -4.91 7.09
CA LEU A 193 -9.37 -4.69 6.03
C LEU A 193 -10.79 -4.52 6.60
N THR A 194 -11.22 -5.46 7.44
CA THR A 194 -12.55 -5.40 8.08
C THR A 194 -12.70 -4.16 8.96
N LEU A 195 -11.65 -3.79 9.70
CA LEU A 195 -11.62 -2.53 10.47
C LEU A 195 -11.77 -1.32 9.55
N PHE A 196 -11.03 -1.25 8.44
CA PHE A 196 -11.10 -0.13 7.51
C PHE A 196 -12.44 -0.05 6.78
N GLU A 197 -13.09 -1.16 6.47
CA GLU A 197 -14.45 -1.18 5.92
C GLU A 197 -15.48 -0.64 6.92
N ILE A 198 -15.38 -1.04 8.19
CA ILE A 198 -16.22 -0.49 9.28
C ILE A 198 -15.98 1.01 9.46
N LEU A 199 -14.73 1.47 9.36
CA LEU A 199 -14.40 2.89 9.43
C LEU A 199 -14.89 3.66 8.18
N ASN A 200 -14.85 3.02 7.01
CA ASN A 200 -15.33 3.60 5.75
C ASN A 200 -16.86 3.75 5.76
N SER A 201 -17.60 2.73 6.23
CA SER A 201 -19.07 2.81 6.36
C SER A 201 -19.52 3.89 7.36
N LYS A 202 -18.69 4.18 8.36
CA LYS A 202 -18.86 5.28 9.31
C LYS A 202 -18.32 6.63 8.81
N ASN A 203 -17.89 6.75 7.55
CA ASN A 203 -17.28 7.94 6.95
C ASN A 203 -16.08 8.50 7.74
N LYS A 204 -15.32 7.64 8.45
CA LYS A 204 -14.13 8.04 9.21
C LYS A 204 -12.84 8.01 8.40
N LEU A 205 -12.85 7.38 7.22
CA LEU A 205 -11.73 7.37 6.29
C LEU A 205 -11.82 8.53 5.29
N PRO A 206 -10.69 8.96 4.70
CA PRO A 206 -10.69 9.94 3.63
C PRO A 206 -11.61 9.51 2.47
N ALA A 207 -12.28 10.49 1.87
CA ALA A 207 -13.03 10.28 0.64
C ALA A 207 -12.12 9.61 -0.42
N ASN A 208 -12.67 8.63 -1.15
CA ASN A 208 -11.95 7.83 -2.15
C ASN A 208 -10.90 6.84 -1.58
N SER A 209 -11.04 6.36 -0.34
CA SER A 209 -10.18 5.28 0.20
C SER A 209 -10.53 3.88 -0.35
N GLY A 210 -11.52 3.75 -1.22
CA GLY A 210 -11.98 2.46 -1.74
C GLY A 210 -10.93 1.69 -2.55
N TRP A 211 -10.00 2.39 -3.22
CA TRP A 211 -8.90 1.72 -3.91
C TRP A 211 -7.92 1.05 -2.93
N MET A 212 -7.67 1.66 -1.77
CA MET A 212 -6.84 1.08 -0.71
C MET A 212 -7.45 -0.21 -0.18
N LEU A 213 -8.76 -0.21 0.10
CA LEU A 213 -9.49 -1.42 0.54
C LEU A 213 -9.38 -2.53 -0.50
N LYS A 214 -9.59 -2.22 -1.78
CA LYS A 214 -9.45 -3.17 -2.89
C LYS A 214 -8.03 -3.72 -3.02
N THR A 215 -7.01 -2.89 -2.80
CA THR A 215 -5.61 -3.34 -2.81
C THR A 215 -5.33 -4.31 -1.65
N ILE A 216 -5.77 -3.99 -0.43
CA ILE A 216 -5.61 -4.90 0.72
C ILE A 216 -6.37 -6.20 0.48
N ALA A 217 -7.59 -6.12 -0.08
CA ALA A 217 -8.38 -7.29 -0.39
C ALA A 217 -7.72 -8.19 -1.44
N LEU A 218 -7.13 -7.59 -2.48
CA LEU A 218 -6.37 -8.32 -3.50
C LEU A 218 -5.15 -9.04 -2.90
N VAL A 219 -4.41 -8.37 -2.01
CA VAL A 219 -3.25 -8.97 -1.33
C VAL A 219 -3.68 -10.14 -0.42
N SER A 220 -4.76 -9.97 0.35
CA SER A 220 -5.35 -11.06 1.13
C SER A 220 -5.74 -12.25 0.25
N ALA A 221 -6.44 -11.99 -0.87
CA ALA A 221 -6.84 -13.03 -1.82
C ALA A 221 -5.62 -13.76 -2.42
N ALA A 222 -4.53 -13.03 -2.71
CA ALA A 222 -3.30 -13.63 -3.20
C ALA A 222 -2.70 -14.59 -2.17
N PHE A 223 -2.55 -14.17 -0.90
CA PHE A 223 -2.02 -15.04 0.16
C PHE A 223 -2.89 -16.28 0.38
N LEU A 224 -4.21 -16.13 0.39
CA LEU A 224 -5.14 -17.25 0.54
C LEU A 224 -5.05 -18.23 -0.64
N THR A 225 -4.98 -17.71 -1.87
CA THR A 225 -4.85 -18.53 -3.08
C THR A 225 -3.54 -19.30 -3.09
N THR A 226 -2.42 -18.64 -2.75
CA THR A 226 -1.12 -19.31 -2.65
C THR A 226 -1.12 -20.35 -1.53
N GLY A 227 -1.70 -20.04 -0.36
CA GLY A 227 -1.80 -20.98 0.76
C GLY A 227 -2.58 -22.25 0.40
N LEU A 228 -3.66 -22.12 -0.37
CA LEU A 228 -4.41 -23.25 -0.92
C LEU A 228 -3.58 -24.11 -1.85
N VAL A 229 -2.83 -23.50 -2.78
CA VAL A 229 -1.97 -24.24 -3.71
C VAL A 229 -0.97 -25.08 -2.93
N TYR A 230 -0.32 -24.52 -1.90
CA TYR A 230 0.57 -25.29 -1.03
C TYR A 230 -0.16 -26.39 -0.26
N SER A 231 -1.36 -26.10 0.24
CA SER A 231 -2.13 -27.06 1.03
C SER A 231 -2.61 -28.29 0.26
N ILE A 232 -2.71 -28.22 -1.07
CA ILE A 232 -3.03 -29.39 -1.92
C ILE A 232 -1.89 -30.42 -1.88
N PHE A 233 -0.65 -29.94 -1.83
CA PHE A 233 0.54 -30.80 -1.79
C PHE A 233 0.92 -31.22 -0.37
N ASP A 234 0.38 -30.54 0.65
CA ASP A 234 0.56 -30.86 2.06
C ASP A 234 -0.53 -31.84 2.52
N THR A 235 -0.32 -33.12 2.24
CA THR A 235 -1.32 -34.21 2.37
C THR A 235 -1.72 -34.59 3.80
N GLY A 236 -1.31 -33.83 4.83
CA GLY A 236 -1.33 -34.30 6.23
C GLY A 236 -2.33 -33.69 7.21
N GLY A 237 -2.99 -32.57 6.93
CA GLY A 237 -3.67 -31.80 8.01
C GLY A 237 -5.02 -31.16 7.68
N MET A 238 -5.90 -31.01 8.68
CA MET A 238 -7.22 -30.35 8.61
C MET A 238 -7.20 -28.91 8.06
N LEU A 239 -6.02 -28.29 7.95
CA LEU A 239 -5.80 -26.95 7.40
C LEU A 239 -6.22 -26.80 5.92
N TRP A 240 -6.16 -27.86 5.11
CA TRP A 240 -6.63 -27.78 3.71
C TRP A 240 -8.13 -27.50 3.63
N PHE A 241 -8.91 -28.07 4.55
CA PHE A 241 -10.35 -27.84 4.61
C PHE A 241 -10.67 -26.43 5.12
N LEU A 242 -9.93 -25.94 6.12
CA LEU A 242 -10.11 -24.59 6.67
C LEU A 242 -9.74 -23.49 5.66
N THR A 243 -8.67 -23.68 4.89
CA THR A 243 -8.29 -22.75 3.81
C THR A 243 -9.32 -22.72 2.69
N TRP A 244 -9.88 -23.88 2.36
CA TRP A 244 -10.93 -23.99 1.34
C TRP A 244 -12.23 -23.31 1.77
N LEU A 245 -12.66 -23.49 3.03
CA LEU A 245 -13.79 -22.76 3.61
C LEU A 245 -13.55 -21.25 3.63
N ALA A 246 -12.35 -20.80 4.01
CA ALA A 246 -12.01 -19.38 4.01
C ALA A 246 -12.14 -18.76 2.62
N MET A 247 -11.83 -19.50 1.55
CA MET A 247 -11.98 -19.03 0.16
C MET A 247 -13.44 -18.78 -0.21
N ILE A 248 -14.31 -19.73 0.11
CA ILE A 248 -15.75 -19.65 -0.20
C ILE A 248 -16.38 -18.43 0.49
N VAL A 249 -15.93 -18.11 1.71
CA VAL A 249 -16.44 -16.94 2.44
C VAL A 249 -15.82 -15.64 1.92
N TYR A 250 -14.51 -15.64 1.68
CA TYR A 250 -13.77 -14.42 1.38
C TYR A 250 -14.02 -13.87 -0.01
N PHE A 251 -14.02 -14.71 -1.05
CA PHE A 251 -14.14 -14.25 -2.43
C PHE A 251 -15.47 -13.55 -2.75
N PRO A 252 -16.63 -14.03 -2.27
CA PRO A 252 -17.88 -13.28 -2.40
C PRO A 252 -17.81 -11.93 -1.71
N LEU A 253 -17.30 -11.88 -0.47
CA LEU A 253 -17.22 -10.63 0.30
C LEU A 253 -16.25 -9.61 -0.33
N ALA A 254 -15.18 -10.05 -0.98
CA ALA A 254 -14.21 -9.17 -1.62
C ALA A 254 -14.65 -8.61 -2.99
N ILE A 255 -15.68 -9.21 -3.61
CA ILE A 255 -16.20 -8.82 -4.94
C ILE A 255 -17.34 -7.80 -4.84
N TYR A 256 -18.06 -7.77 -3.70
CA TYR A 256 -19.15 -6.83 -3.41
C TYR A 256 -18.65 -5.58 -2.66
#